data_AF-A0A7H1DV20-F1
#
_entry.id   AF-A0A7H1DV20-F1
#
_cell.length_a   1.000
_cell.length_b   1.000
_cell.length_c   1.000
_cell.angle_alpha   90.00
_cell.angle_beta   90.00
_cell.angle_gamma   90.00
#
_symmetry.space_group_name_H-M   'P 1'
#
loop_
_entity.id
_entity.type
_entity.pdbx_description
1 polymer ?
#
loop_
_entity_poly.entity_id
_entity_poly.type
_entity_poly.pdbx_seq_one_letter_code
_entity_poly.pdbx_strand_id
1 'polypeptide(L)'
;MLIIVNQTLKPLFAQMLGKMGSGVNFFIYNNLENGKRIIDPNLPGSFKVDLNGEIFQWKLPLVSLMKEKTCPVDQQKMSGNWIFCPFHGNKL
;
A
#
# COMPACT_ATOMS: atom_id res chain seq x y z
N MET A 1 -4.98 11.85 -15.45
CA MET A 1 -5.90 12.82 -14.80
C MET A 1 -5.83 12.59 -13.29
N LEU A 2 -5.41 13.59 -12.52
CA LEU A 2 -5.49 13.58 -11.05
C LEU A 2 -6.93 13.91 -10.66
N ILE A 3 -7.59 13.03 -9.90
CA ILE A 3 -8.92 13.31 -9.37
C ILE A 3 -8.76 13.63 -7.89
N ILE A 4 -9.20 14.83 -7.51
CA ILE A 4 -9.25 15.27 -6.13
C ILE A 4 -10.63 14.90 -5.59
N VAL A 5 -10.73 13.80 -4.84
CA VAL A 5 -12.02 13.31 -4.28
C VAL A 5 -12.32 13.90 -2.89
N ASN A 6 -11.68 15.03 -2.58
CA ASN A 6 -11.72 15.67 -1.27
C ASN A 6 -13.15 15.95 -0.81
N GLN A 7 -14.04 16.33 -1.72
CA GLN A 7 -15.41 16.71 -1.39
C GLN A 7 -16.25 15.54 -0.88
N THR A 8 -16.00 14.31 -1.37
CA THR A 8 -16.76 13.12 -0.96
C THR A 8 -16.14 12.42 0.24
N LEU A 9 -14.81 12.37 0.32
CA LEU A 9 -14.12 11.63 1.38
C LEU A 9 -13.90 12.43 2.67
N LYS A 10 -13.66 13.75 2.60
CA LYS A 10 -13.40 14.56 3.81
C LYS A 10 -14.49 14.47 4.88
N PRO A 11 -15.80 14.52 4.54
CA PRO A 11 -16.86 14.42 5.56
C PRO A 11 -16.78 13.11 6.34
N LEU A 12 -16.50 11.99 5.68
CA LEU A 12 -16.34 10.68 6.31
C LEU A 12 -15.19 10.67 7.32
N PHE A 13 -14.03 11.20 6.93
CA PHE A 13 -12.85 11.23 7.80
C PHE A 13 -12.95 12.27 8.92
N ALA A 14 -13.63 13.40 8.70
CA ALA A 14 -13.93 14.37 9.75
C ALA A 14 -14.87 13.79 10.82
N GLN A 15 -15.80 12.91 10.44
CA GLN A 15 -16.66 12.21 11.38
C GLN A 15 -15.89 11.18 12.23
N MET A 16 -14.94 10.46 11.62
CA MET A 16 -14.16 9.42 12.32
C MET A 16 -13.01 9.98 13.18
N LEU A 17 -12.33 11.03 12.70
CA LEU A 17 -11.10 11.58 13.31
C LEU A 17 -11.33 12.96 13.96
N GLY A 18 -12.57 13.45 13.99
CA GLY A 18 -12.92 14.76 14.50
C GLY A 18 -12.21 15.89 13.72
N LYS A 19 -11.81 16.95 14.43
CA LYS A 19 -11.15 18.12 13.83
C LYS A 19 -9.86 17.77 13.08
N MET A 20 -9.16 16.69 13.46
CA MET A 20 -7.96 16.22 12.77
C MET A 20 -8.25 15.80 11.31
N GLY A 21 -9.43 15.22 11.06
CA GLY A 21 -9.85 14.80 9.73
C GLY A 21 -10.00 15.95 8.72
N SER A 22 -10.16 17.20 9.20
CA SER A 22 -10.32 18.37 8.32
C SER A 22 -9.04 18.74 7.54
N GLY A 23 -7.88 18.35 8.04
CA GLY A 23 -6.56 18.59 7.42
C GLY A 23 -6.12 17.51 6.42
N VAL A 24 -6.88 16.42 6.26
CA VAL A 24 -6.51 15.31 5.37
C VAL A 24 -6.77 15.69 3.91
N ASN A 25 -5.85 15.37 3.01
CA ASN A 25 -6.04 15.53 1.56
C ASN A 25 -5.85 14.18 0.86
N PHE A 26 -6.76 13.86 -0.05
CA PHE A 26 -6.70 12.64 -0.86
C PHE A 26 -6.31 12.96 -2.30
N PHE A 27 -5.25 12.30 -2.77
CA PHE A 27 -4.79 12.37 -4.14
C PHE A 27 -5.04 11.01 -4.80
N ILE A 28 -5.90 10.98 -5.81
CA ILE A 28 -6.19 9.75 -6.56
C ILE A 28 -5.65 9.90 -7.99
N TYR A 29 -4.72 9.02 -8.33
CA TYR A 29 -4.09 8.98 -9.64
C TYR A 29 -4.69 7.85 -10.48
N ASN A 30 -4.95 8.13 -11.75
CA ASN A 30 -5.26 7.05 -12.68
C ASN A 30 -4.03 6.15 -12.84
N ASN A 31 -4.21 4.85 -12.65
CA ASN A 31 -3.15 3.85 -12.74
C ASN A 31 -3.25 3.02 -14.05
N LEU A 32 -4.01 3.48 -15.04
CA LEU A 32 -4.14 2.80 -16.32
C LEU A 32 -3.60 3.66 -17.45
N GLU A 33 -2.78 3.04 -18.30
CA GLU A 33 -2.28 3.59 -19.56
C GLU A 33 -2.49 2.53 -20.65
N ASN A 34 -3.23 2.87 -21.71
CA ASN A 34 -3.57 1.95 -22.81
C ASN A 34 -4.17 0.61 -22.33
N GLY A 35 -5.02 0.66 -21.30
CA GLY A 35 -5.66 -0.52 -20.70
C GLY A 35 -4.75 -1.39 -19.82
N LYS A 36 -3.48 -1.02 -19.66
CA LYS A 36 -2.52 -1.71 -18.79
C LYS A 36 -2.27 -0.92 -17.53
N ARG A 37 -2.02 -1.61 -16.42
CA ARG A 37 -1.62 -0.97 -15.17
C ARG A 37 -0.22 -0.38 -15.32
N ILE A 38 -0.06 0.89 -14.94
CA ILE A 38 1.25 1.56 -14.86
C ILE A 38 2.05 0.94 -13.73
N ILE A 39 1.38 0.64 -12.60
CA ILE A 39 1.95 -0.06 -11.45
C ILE A 39 0.97 -1.13 -10.93
N ASP A 40 1.46 -2.34 -10.65
CA ASP A 40 0.67 -3.36 -9.96
C ASP A 40 1.17 -3.51 -8.52
N PRO A 41 0.32 -3.29 -7.50
CA PRO A 41 0.76 -3.36 -6.12
C PRO A 41 1.04 -4.80 -5.63
N ASN A 42 0.76 -5.82 -6.45
CA ASN A 42 1.03 -7.23 -6.14
C ASN A 42 2.28 -7.78 -6.83
N LEU A 43 2.91 -7.01 -7.71
CA LEU A 43 4.12 -7.43 -8.43
C LEU A 43 5.36 -6.74 -7.85
N PRO A 44 6.56 -7.37 -7.95
CA PRO A 44 7.80 -6.73 -7.54
C PRO A 44 8.04 -5.40 -8.26
N GLY A 45 8.55 -4.42 -7.52
CA GLY A 45 8.82 -3.09 -8.05
C GLY A 45 8.94 -2.05 -6.94
N SER A 46 8.88 -0.79 -7.32
CA SER A 46 8.83 0.33 -6.38
C SER A 46 8.14 1.51 -7.02
N PHE A 47 7.54 2.36 -6.21
CA PHE A 47 7.10 3.67 -6.67
C PHE A 47 7.41 4.74 -5.67
N LYS A 48 7.43 5.98 -6.17
CA LYS A 48 7.63 7.18 -5.37
C LYS A 48 6.63 8.25 -5.77
N VAL A 49 6.26 9.06 -4.81
CA VAL A 49 5.49 10.29 -5.01
C VAL A 49 6.35 11.43 -4.47
N ASP A 50 6.62 12.42 -5.31
CA ASP A 50 7.19 13.69 -4.90
C ASP A 50 6.03 14.64 -4.60
N LEU A 51 5.96 15.12 -3.37
CA LEU A 51 4.97 16.09 -2.93
C LEU A 51 5.69 17.24 -2.24
N ASN A 52 5.76 18.38 -2.93
CA ASN A 52 6.39 19.60 -2.42
C ASN A 52 7.87 19.39 -1.98
N GLY A 53 8.62 18.57 -2.73
CA GLY A 53 10.01 18.26 -2.44
C GLY A 53 10.22 17.16 -1.40
N GLU A 54 9.15 16.66 -0.77
CA GLU A 54 9.20 15.47 0.06
C GLU A 54 8.95 14.22 -0.80
N ILE A 55 9.85 13.23 -0.66
CA ILE A 55 9.78 11.98 -1.43
C ILE A 55 9.23 10.88 -0.53
N PHE A 56 8.03 10.42 -0.86
CA PHE A 56 7.45 9.22 -0.29
C PHE A 56 7.76 8.03 -1.20
N GLN A 57 8.38 6.98 -0.67
CA GLN A 57 8.80 5.82 -1.45
C GLN A 57 8.26 4.53 -0.84
N TRP A 58 7.76 3.64 -1.71
CA TRP A 58 7.26 2.32 -1.34
C TRP A 58 7.94 1.23 -2.15
N LYS A 59 8.21 0.11 -1.49
CA LYS A 59 8.62 -1.15 -2.13
C LYS A 59 7.39 -2.02 -2.37
N LEU A 60 7.36 -2.71 -3.50
CA LEU A 60 6.31 -3.63 -3.89
C LEU A 60 6.81 -5.09 -3.88
N PRO A 61 5.92 -6.08 -3.74
CA PRO A 61 4.47 -5.95 -3.50
C PRO A 61 4.13 -5.29 -2.15
N LEU A 62 2.99 -4.61 -2.08
CA LEU A 62 2.49 -4.04 -0.84
C LEU A 62 2.10 -5.17 0.11
N VAL A 63 2.84 -5.29 1.22
CA VAL A 63 2.67 -6.38 2.20
C VAL A 63 1.22 -6.47 2.70
N SER A 64 0.55 -5.32 2.88
CA SER A 64 -0.85 -5.24 3.33
C SER A 64 -1.86 -5.87 2.36
N LEU A 65 -1.48 -6.11 1.11
CA LEU A 65 -2.31 -6.77 0.11
C LEU A 65 -1.94 -8.25 -0.10
N MET A 66 -0.86 -8.71 0.53
CA MET A 66 -0.41 -10.09 0.42
C MET A 66 -1.10 -10.96 1.46
N LYS A 67 -1.40 -12.20 1.07
CA LYS A 67 -1.77 -13.23 2.05
C LYS A 67 -0.56 -13.58 2.91
N GLU A 68 -0.79 -13.75 4.20
CA GLU A 68 0.21 -14.31 5.11
C GLU A 68 0.64 -15.70 4.64
N LYS A 69 1.91 -16.02 4.86
CA LYS A 69 2.49 -17.34 4.61
C LYS A 69 2.51 -18.14 5.90
N THR A 70 2.70 -19.46 5.79
CA THR A 70 2.77 -20.34 6.95
C THR A 70 4.16 -20.98 6.99
N CYS A 71 4.86 -20.91 8.12
CA CYS A 71 6.12 -21.61 8.30
C CYS A 71 5.88 -23.13 8.33
N PRO A 72 6.66 -23.94 7.58
CA PRO A 72 6.44 -25.38 7.55
C PRO A 72 6.84 -26.10 8.85
N VAL A 73 7.64 -25.48 9.71
CA VAL A 73 8.19 -26.11 10.93
C VAL A 73 7.20 -26.03 12.09
N ASP A 74 6.63 -24.85 12.34
CA ASP A 74 5.80 -24.56 13.52
C ASP A 74 4.38 -24.08 13.17
N GLN A 75 4.05 -23.99 11.88
CA GLN A 75 2.76 -23.53 11.35
C GLN A 75 2.40 -22.08 11.72
N GLN A 76 3.36 -21.27 12.17
CA GLN A 76 3.12 -19.86 12.47
C GLN A 76 2.92 -19.03 11.20
N LYS A 77 2.09 -17.99 11.33
CA LYS A 77 1.86 -17.01 10.26
C LYS A 77 3.06 -16.08 10.12
N MET A 78 3.48 -15.89 8.88
CA MET A 78 4.63 -15.09 8.47
C MET A 78 4.19 -14.03 7.47
N SER A 79 4.92 -12.92 7.43
CA SER A 79 4.64 -11.84 6.48
C SER A 79 4.64 -12.34 5.04
N GLY A 80 3.64 -11.94 4.25
CA GLY A 80 3.45 -12.41 2.88
C GLY A 80 4.64 -12.10 1.95
N ASN A 81 5.38 -11.04 2.24
CA ASN A 81 6.54 -10.63 1.44
C ASN A 81 7.85 -11.34 1.79
N TRP A 82 7.86 -12.23 2.78
CA TRP A 82 9.07 -12.97 3.14
C TRP A 82 9.27 -14.20 2.26
N ILE A 83 10.53 -14.46 1.90
CA ILE A 83 10.93 -15.64 1.12
C ILE A 83 11.31 -16.80 2.05
N PHE A 84 11.86 -16.48 3.23
CA PHE A 84 12.28 -17.45 4.24
C PHE A 84 11.75 -17.07 5.61
N CYS A 85 11.50 -18.07 6.45
CA CYS A 85 11.14 -17.88 7.85
C CYS A 85 12.34 -17.27 8.59
N PRO A 86 12.19 -16.16 9.32
CA PRO A 86 13.31 -15.53 10.02
C PRO A 86 13.81 -16.35 11.21
N PHE A 87 12.98 -17.27 11.72
CA PHE A 87 13.31 -18.11 12.88
C PHE A 87 13.95 -19.44 12.48
N HIS A 88 13.42 -20.09 11.44
CA HIS A 88 13.84 -21.44 11.04
C HIS A 88 14.67 -21.49 9.75
N GLY A 89 14.71 -20.42 8.94
CA GLY A 89 15.45 -20.38 7.67
C GLY A 89 14.80 -21.18 6.53
N ASN A 90 13.69 -21.89 6.78
CA ASN A 90 12.94 -22.61 5.75
C ASN A 90 12.24 -21.65 4.79
N LYS A 91 12.08 -22.08 3.54
CA LYS A 91 11.32 -21.33 2.52
C LYS A 91 9.84 -21.23 2.91
N LEU A 92 9.24 -20.06 2.68
CA LEU A 92 7.84 -19.72 2.94
C LEU A 92 6.99 -19.61 1.66
#